data_AF-A0A6V8LCQ5-F1
#
_entry.id   AF-A0A6V8LCQ5-F1
#
_cell.length_a   1.000
_cell.length_b   1.000
_cell.length_c   1.000
_cell.angle_alpha   90.00
_cell.angle_beta   90.00
_cell.angle_gamma   90.00
#
_symmetry.space_group_name_H-M   'P 1'
#
loop_
_entity.id
_entity.type
_entity.pdbx_description
1 polymer ?
#
loop_
_entity_poly.entity_id
_entity_poly.type
_entity_poly.pdbx_seq_one_letter_code
_entity_poly.pdbx_strand_id
1 'polypeptide(L)'
;MVVRNFDALDYWRWAPGVDVVSNDHYLMSDDPEPEVDIALSGDLVRSLGGGRPWLVMEHSTGAVNWQHVNRAKRPGEMHRNALAHVAHGADGIAFFQWRAATNGAEQWHSAMLPHAGTDSRIWDDVVRLGADLKALAEVRGSESAARVAIVWDWDARWALELPSQPSGELRYQDLVRDWYAPLWRAGVAVDFVSPGSPNLDRYRLVLVPSLYLVDDAGAANLTNFAERGGTLVVGFHSGAVDENCHIRLGGYPGAFRDVLGVRTDELFPLLPGERVGLTGDVPAGATAGLWSERLRLAGAEAVATYADGPVAGIPAVTRRTRGSGAAWYLATHPDSTTLAAVLDRIRREAGVQPERAAPAGIEVVRRCGADADYLFLIDHAGVGAEVTADGVELLTGKTVCGSVTVPAGGVAVVREPHRPAPRNWRG
;
A
#
# COMPACT_ATOMS: atom_id res chain seq x y z
N MET A 1 -13.69 3.27 -6.09
CA MET A 1 -13.56 2.07 -6.90
C MET A 1 -12.71 1.09 -6.12
N VAL A 2 -12.98 -0.21 -6.31
CA VAL A 2 -12.06 -1.28 -5.90
C VAL A 2 -10.78 -1.12 -6.71
N VAL A 3 -9.60 -1.24 -6.12
CA VAL A 3 -8.32 -1.03 -6.84
C VAL A 3 -8.21 -1.98 -8.05
N ARG A 4 -8.77 -3.20 -7.93
CA ARG A 4 -8.86 -4.20 -9.02
C ARG A 4 -9.49 -3.65 -10.30
N ASN A 5 -10.50 -2.78 -10.18
CA ASN A 5 -11.27 -2.24 -11.31
C ASN A 5 -10.87 -0.79 -11.66
N PHE A 6 -9.70 -0.36 -11.20
CA PHE A 6 -9.18 1.00 -11.34
C PHE A 6 -8.12 1.08 -12.45
N ASP A 7 -8.51 0.66 -13.66
CA ASP A 7 -7.58 0.39 -14.77
C ASP A 7 -7.96 1.04 -16.10
N ALA A 8 -9.14 1.61 -16.27
CA ALA A 8 -9.55 2.18 -17.56
C ALA A 8 -8.99 3.59 -17.84
N LEU A 9 -8.49 4.29 -16.82
CA LEU A 9 -8.06 5.69 -16.90
C LEU A 9 -6.75 5.90 -16.14
N ASP A 10 -5.94 6.85 -16.61
CA ASP A 10 -4.81 7.39 -15.85
C ASP A 10 -5.31 8.46 -14.87
N TYR A 11 -5.39 8.09 -13.59
CA TYR A 11 -5.87 9.01 -12.57
C TYR A 11 -4.84 10.05 -12.14
N TRP A 12 -3.54 9.87 -12.41
CA TRP A 12 -2.56 10.94 -12.20
C TRP A 12 -2.83 12.12 -13.15
N ARG A 13 -3.32 11.84 -14.37
CA ARG A 13 -3.73 12.88 -15.32
C ARG A 13 -5.10 13.49 -15.00
N TRP A 14 -6.02 12.72 -14.42
CA TRP A 14 -7.35 13.19 -14.05
C TRP A 14 -7.37 14.03 -12.77
N ALA A 15 -6.65 13.61 -11.73
CA ALA A 15 -6.74 14.20 -10.39
C ALA A 15 -6.47 15.73 -10.34
N PRO A 16 -5.54 16.30 -11.12
CA PRO A 16 -5.35 17.76 -11.16
C PRO A 16 -6.55 18.54 -11.69
N GLY A 17 -7.48 17.89 -12.40
CA GLY A 17 -8.67 18.50 -12.98
C GLY A 17 -9.88 18.55 -12.03
N VAL A 18 -9.77 18.07 -10.79
CA VAL A 18 -10.86 18.05 -9.80
C VAL A 18 -10.46 18.77 -8.52
N ASP A 19 -11.41 19.46 -7.88
CA ASP A 19 -11.15 20.19 -6.63
C ASP A 19 -10.86 19.26 -5.46
N VAL A 20 -11.62 18.15 -5.40
CA VAL A 20 -11.57 17.12 -4.36
C VAL A 20 -11.63 15.75 -5.03
N VAL A 21 -10.71 14.87 -4.66
CA VAL A 21 -10.72 13.47 -5.11
C VAL A 21 -11.74 12.69 -4.28
N SER A 22 -12.52 11.83 -4.93
CA SER A 22 -13.44 10.92 -4.26
C SER A 22 -13.35 9.51 -4.81
N ASN A 23 -13.79 8.52 -4.03
CA ASN A 23 -13.70 7.11 -4.38
C ASN A 23 -14.90 6.27 -3.91
N ASP A 24 -15.35 5.36 -4.77
CA ASP A 24 -16.45 4.39 -4.49
C ASP A 24 -15.92 3.00 -4.08
N HIS A 25 -15.50 2.80 -2.84
CA HIS A 25 -14.80 1.58 -2.45
C HIS A 25 -15.75 0.44 -2.04
N TYR A 26 -15.59 -0.73 -2.63
CA TYR A 26 -16.35 -1.94 -2.28
C TYR A 26 -15.38 -3.11 -2.06
N LEU A 27 -15.58 -3.87 -0.99
CA LEU A 27 -14.76 -5.05 -0.74
C LEU A 27 -15.07 -6.16 -1.75
N MET A 28 -14.03 -6.83 -2.25
CA MET A 28 -14.19 -8.06 -3.03
C MET A 28 -14.40 -9.24 -2.09
N SER A 29 -15.46 -10.01 -2.29
CA SER A 29 -15.86 -11.10 -1.39
C SER A 29 -14.94 -12.32 -1.42
N ASP A 30 -14.10 -12.40 -2.47
CA ASP A 30 -13.09 -13.43 -2.69
C ASP A 30 -11.68 -13.01 -2.23
N ASP A 31 -11.51 -11.77 -1.79
CA ASP A 31 -10.25 -11.33 -1.21
C ASP A 31 -10.12 -11.89 0.22
N PRO A 32 -9.05 -12.64 0.53
CA PRO A 32 -8.83 -13.17 1.87
C PRO A 32 -8.38 -12.11 2.89
N GLU A 33 -7.83 -10.98 2.43
CA GLU A 33 -7.31 -9.89 3.27
C GLU A 33 -7.88 -8.51 2.80
N PRO A 34 -9.21 -8.35 2.75
CA PRO A 34 -9.86 -7.17 2.15
C PRO A 34 -9.55 -5.85 2.86
N GLU A 35 -9.15 -5.90 4.14
CA GLU A 35 -8.68 -4.75 4.91
C GLU A 35 -7.43 -4.10 4.31
N VAL A 36 -6.53 -4.90 3.72
CA VAL A 36 -5.34 -4.37 3.03
C VAL A 36 -5.73 -3.61 1.78
N ASP A 37 -6.78 -4.02 1.06
CA ASP A 37 -7.28 -3.31 -0.11
C ASP A 37 -7.92 -1.96 0.27
N ILE A 38 -8.62 -1.88 1.41
CA ILE A 38 -9.12 -0.60 1.95
C ILE A 38 -7.96 0.37 2.18
N ALA A 39 -6.92 -0.08 2.87
CA ALA A 39 -5.75 0.71 3.21
C ALA A 39 -4.99 1.17 1.95
N LEU A 40 -4.70 0.23 1.04
CA LEU A 40 -4.02 0.50 -0.23
C LEU A 40 -4.82 1.49 -1.09
N SER A 41 -6.13 1.27 -1.24
CA SER A 41 -7.00 2.18 -1.99
C SER A 41 -7.02 3.58 -1.37
N GLY A 42 -7.15 3.68 -0.05
CA GLY A 42 -7.18 4.96 0.65
C GLY A 42 -5.88 5.73 0.52
N ASP A 43 -4.74 5.04 0.63
CA ASP A 43 -3.41 5.61 0.42
C ASP A 43 -3.21 6.11 -1.02
N LEU A 44 -3.65 5.34 -2.02
CA LEU A 44 -3.58 5.74 -3.42
C LEU A 44 -4.46 6.96 -3.71
N VAL A 45 -5.71 6.96 -3.24
CA VAL A 45 -6.66 8.07 -3.45
C VAL A 45 -6.20 9.35 -2.75
N ARG A 46 -5.70 9.26 -1.51
CA ARG A 46 -5.07 10.39 -0.82
C ARG A 46 -3.90 10.94 -1.62
N SER A 47 -3.07 10.06 -2.17
CA SER A 47 -1.89 10.45 -2.94
C SER A 47 -2.25 11.13 -4.26
N LEU A 48 -3.30 10.66 -4.96
CA LEU A 48 -3.88 11.34 -6.12
C LEU A 48 -4.34 12.76 -5.78
N GLY A 49 -4.88 12.97 -4.56
CA GLY A 49 -5.23 14.28 -4.03
C GLY A 49 -4.04 15.18 -3.65
N GLY A 50 -2.80 14.71 -3.83
CA GLY A 50 -1.59 15.41 -3.41
C GLY A 50 -1.35 15.37 -1.90
N GLY A 51 -1.88 14.35 -1.21
CA GLY A 51 -1.82 14.24 0.25
C GLY A 51 -3.01 14.90 0.97
N ARG A 52 -3.82 15.69 0.25
CA ARG A 52 -5.02 16.33 0.79
C ARG A 52 -6.09 15.30 1.14
N PRO A 53 -6.94 15.56 2.14
CA PRO A 53 -8.06 14.69 2.45
C PRO A 53 -9.01 14.50 1.25
N TRP A 54 -9.65 13.33 1.21
CA TRP A 54 -10.52 12.88 0.12
C TRP A 54 -11.88 12.41 0.65
N LEU A 55 -12.81 12.06 -0.24
CA LEU A 55 -14.13 11.57 0.15
C LEU A 55 -14.35 10.12 -0.28
N VAL A 56 -14.76 9.26 0.64
CA VAL A 56 -15.45 8.02 0.25
C VAL A 56 -16.84 8.44 -0.20
N MET A 57 -17.06 8.45 -1.52
CA MET A 57 -18.36 8.82 -2.08
C MET A 57 -19.34 7.66 -1.99
N GLU A 58 -18.84 6.43 -2.13
CA GLU A 58 -19.63 5.23 -1.91
C GLU A 58 -18.83 4.17 -1.19
N HIS A 59 -19.46 3.55 -0.19
CA HIS A 59 -19.23 2.15 0.14
C HIS A 59 -20.54 1.51 0.62
N SER A 60 -20.59 0.19 0.79
CA SER A 60 -21.82 -0.50 1.19
C SER A 60 -21.98 -0.62 2.71
N THR A 61 -23.21 -0.59 3.22
CA THR A 61 -23.50 -0.95 4.63
C THR A 61 -23.41 -2.45 4.91
N GLY A 62 -23.43 -3.26 3.85
CA GLY A 62 -23.46 -4.71 3.90
C GLY A 62 -23.03 -5.33 2.57
N ALA A 63 -23.80 -6.29 2.06
CA ALA A 63 -23.57 -6.88 0.75
C ALA A 63 -23.83 -5.88 -0.39
N VAL A 64 -23.04 -5.97 -1.45
CA VAL A 64 -23.37 -5.38 -2.76
C VAL A 64 -24.31 -6.32 -3.53
N ASN A 65 -24.56 -6.07 -4.82
CA ASN A 65 -25.46 -6.89 -5.65
C ASN A 65 -24.79 -7.52 -6.89
N TRP A 66 -23.55 -7.13 -7.23
CA TRP A 66 -22.95 -7.41 -8.54
C TRP A 66 -21.79 -8.42 -8.50
N GLN A 67 -21.32 -8.84 -7.33
CA GLN A 67 -20.25 -9.83 -7.22
C GLN A 67 -20.77 -11.24 -7.46
N HIS A 68 -19.86 -12.17 -7.77
CA HIS A 68 -20.20 -13.59 -7.96
C HIS A 68 -20.93 -14.17 -6.74
N VAL A 69 -20.43 -13.87 -5.53
CA VAL A 69 -21.11 -14.13 -4.27
C VAL A 69 -21.12 -12.86 -3.43
N ASN A 70 -22.30 -12.26 -3.23
CA ASN A 70 -22.45 -11.05 -2.46
C ASN A 70 -22.54 -11.37 -0.96
N ARG A 71 -21.41 -11.29 -0.25
CA ARG A 71 -21.36 -11.57 1.19
C ARG A 71 -21.80 -10.35 1.99
N ALA A 72 -22.69 -10.55 2.96
CA ALA A 72 -22.99 -9.53 3.95
C ALA A 72 -21.78 -9.33 4.87
N LYS A 73 -21.57 -8.08 5.29
CA LYS A 73 -20.54 -7.70 6.26
C LYS A 73 -20.79 -8.39 7.61
N ARG A 74 -19.73 -8.85 8.25
CA ARG A 74 -19.75 -9.44 9.60
C ARG A 74 -20.05 -8.36 10.66
N PRO A 75 -20.43 -8.77 11.89
CA PRO A 75 -20.51 -7.87 13.04
C PRO A 75 -19.34 -6.88 13.13
N GLY A 76 -19.66 -5.58 13.19
CA GLY A 76 -18.68 -4.51 13.32
C GLY A 76 -17.83 -4.21 12.07
N GLU A 77 -17.90 -5.03 11.02
CA GLU A 77 -17.06 -4.86 9.82
C GLU A 77 -17.41 -3.58 9.05
N MET A 78 -18.69 -3.20 8.96
CA MET A 78 -19.09 -1.93 8.34
C MET A 78 -18.42 -0.73 9.04
N HIS A 79 -18.42 -0.75 10.37
CA HIS A 79 -17.83 0.29 11.21
C HIS A 79 -16.31 0.33 11.08
N ARG A 80 -15.63 -0.83 11.19
CA ARG A 80 -14.18 -0.92 10.95
C ARG A 80 -13.79 -0.40 9.57
N ASN A 81 -14.51 -0.79 8.52
CA ASN A 81 -14.20 -0.34 7.16
C ASN A 81 -14.35 1.18 7.00
N ALA A 82 -15.42 1.76 7.56
CA ALA A 82 -15.63 3.20 7.52
C ALA A 82 -14.50 3.95 8.23
N LEU A 83 -14.10 3.49 9.43
CA LEU A 83 -13.03 4.12 10.19
C LEU A 83 -11.64 3.88 9.61
N ALA A 84 -11.41 2.76 8.91
CA ALA A 84 -10.20 2.54 8.12
C ALA A 84 -10.08 3.57 6.99
N HIS A 85 -11.16 3.88 6.26
CA HIS A 85 -11.10 4.98 5.28
C HIS A 85 -10.75 6.32 5.92
N VAL A 86 -11.32 6.63 7.09
CA VAL A 86 -10.95 7.85 7.85
C VAL A 86 -9.47 7.82 8.24
N ALA A 87 -8.97 6.69 8.72
CA ALA A 87 -7.56 6.51 9.08
C ALA A 87 -6.63 6.79 7.89
N HIS A 88 -7.01 6.36 6.68
CA HIS A 88 -6.26 6.58 5.44
C HIS A 88 -6.56 7.91 4.72
N GLY A 89 -7.18 8.88 5.42
CA GLY A 89 -7.27 10.26 4.97
C GLY A 89 -8.62 10.68 4.38
N ALA A 90 -9.66 9.85 4.49
CA ALA A 90 -11.01 10.28 4.14
C ALA A 90 -11.54 11.30 5.18
N ASP A 91 -12.12 12.39 4.69
CA ASP A 91 -12.79 13.43 5.50
C ASP A 91 -14.32 13.37 5.35
N GLY A 92 -14.82 12.43 4.55
CA GLY A 92 -16.24 12.14 4.42
C GLY A 92 -16.48 10.67 4.07
N ILE A 93 -17.50 10.11 4.70
CA ILE A 93 -17.95 8.73 4.50
C ILE A 93 -19.40 8.78 4.01
N ALA A 94 -19.60 8.45 2.74
CA ALA A 94 -20.91 8.30 2.13
C ALA A 94 -21.17 6.85 1.72
N PHE A 95 -22.45 6.52 1.61
CA PHE A 95 -22.92 5.19 1.31
C PHE A 95 -23.74 5.19 0.03
N PHE A 96 -23.46 4.24 -0.84
CA PHE A 96 -24.48 3.73 -1.73
C PHE A 96 -25.22 2.60 -1.00
N GLN A 97 -26.48 2.76 -0.61
CA GLN A 97 -27.35 3.93 -0.79
C GLN A 97 -28.10 4.27 0.50
N TRP A 98 -28.80 5.40 0.52
CA TRP A 98 -29.58 5.81 1.69
C TRP A 98 -30.70 4.80 2.03
N ARG A 99 -31.53 4.40 1.06
CA ARG A 99 -32.64 3.47 1.26
C ARG A 99 -32.60 2.39 0.20
N ALA A 100 -32.79 1.13 0.61
CA ALA A 100 -32.76 0.01 -0.32
C ALA A 100 -33.87 0.15 -1.38
N ALA A 101 -33.48 0.04 -2.65
CA ALA A 101 -34.41 0.08 -3.76
C ALA A 101 -35.39 -1.10 -3.68
N THR A 102 -36.66 -0.86 -4.06
CA THR A 102 -37.71 -1.91 -4.03
C THR A 102 -37.84 -2.66 -5.36
N ASN A 103 -37.14 -2.20 -6.40
CA ASN A 103 -37.14 -2.75 -7.75
C ASN A 103 -35.87 -2.31 -8.51
N GLY A 104 -35.59 -2.96 -9.64
CA GLY A 104 -34.45 -2.65 -10.50
C GLY A 104 -33.21 -3.51 -10.19
N ALA A 105 -32.12 -3.26 -10.93
CA ALA A 105 -30.91 -4.08 -10.90
C ALA A 105 -30.22 -4.12 -9.52
N GLU A 106 -30.43 -3.08 -8.70
CA GLU A 106 -29.75 -2.90 -7.41
C GLU A 106 -30.69 -3.08 -6.21
N GLN A 107 -31.86 -3.69 -6.40
CA GLN A 107 -32.83 -3.94 -5.32
C GLN A 107 -32.28 -4.78 -4.16
N TRP A 108 -31.17 -5.51 -4.37
CA TRP A 108 -30.49 -6.32 -3.36
C TRP A 108 -29.20 -5.69 -2.82
N HIS A 109 -28.82 -4.49 -3.28
CA HIS A 109 -27.69 -3.76 -2.72
C HIS A 109 -28.06 -3.24 -1.33
N SER A 110 -27.22 -3.49 -0.32
CA SER A 110 -27.46 -3.03 1.04
C SER A 110 -27.52 -1.50 1.11
N ALA A 111 -28.33 -0.98 2.03
CA ALA A 111 -28.53 0.45 2.22
C ALA A 111 -28.50 0.83 3.70
N MET A 112 -28.36 2.11 3.99
CA MET A 112 -28.45 2.64 5.37
C MET A 112 -29.80 2.33 6.00
N LEU A 113 -30.86 2.49 5.23
CA LEU A 113 -32.23 2.09 5.57
C LEU A 113 -32.63 0.87 4.73
N PRO A 114 -32.48 -0.35 5.26
CA PRO A 114 -32.82 -1.57 4.53
C PRO A 114 -34.33 -1.73 4.39
N HIS A 115 -34.78 -2.74 3.63
CA HIS A 115 -36.22 -3.04 3.49
C HIS A 115 -36.91 -3.34 4.83
N ALA A 116 -36.17 -3.83 5.82
CA ALA A 116 -36.66 -4.04 7.19
C ALA A 116 -36.94 -2.72 7.96
N GLY A 117 -36.50 -1.57 7.43
CA GLY A 117 -36.65 -0.29 8.08
C GLY A 117 -35.67 -0.07 9.23
N THR A 118 -36.08 0.75 10.20
CA THR A 118 -35.25 1.13 11.35
C THR A 118 -35.15 0.04 12.41
N ASP A 119 -36.00 -0.99 12.34
CA ASP A 119 -35.91 -2.20 13.16
C ASP A 119 -34.92 -3.18 12.51
N SER A 120 -33.67 -2.75 12.38
CA SER A 120 -32.62 -3.55 11.77
C SER A 120 -31.26 -3.24 12.35
N ARG A 121 -30.42 -4.28 12.46
CA ARG A 121 -29.03 -4.14 12.89
C ARG A 121 -28.24 -3.17 12.00
N ILE A 122 -28.51 -3.16 10.69
CA ILE A 122 -27.84 -2.26 9.75
C ILE A 122 -28.12 -0.80 10.12
N TRP A 123 -29.37 -0.47 10.44
CA TRP A 123 -29.74 0.87 10.88
C TRP A 123 -29.02 1.25 12.19
N ASP A 124 -29.00 0.35 13.17
CA ASP A 124 -28.30 0.59 14.45
C ASP A 124 -26.80 0.83 14.26
N ASP A 125 -26.15 0.01 13.42
CA ASP A 125 -24.73 0.14 13.11
C ASP A 125 -24.43 1.47 12.38
N VAL A 126 -25.30 1.91 11.47
CA VAL A 126 -25.20 3.21 10.77
C VAL A 126 -25.36 4.38 11.74
N VAL A 127 -26.35 4.33 12.62
CA VAL A 127 -26.58 5.38 13.64
C VAL A 127 -25.38 5.48 14.59
N ARG A 128 -24.82 4.34 15.02
CA ARG A 128 -23.60 4.31 15.84
C ARG A 128 -22.42 4.95 15.12
N LEU A 129 -22.18 4.56 13.85
CA LEU A 129 -21.11 5.17 13.05
C LEU A 129 -21.28 6.70 12.94
N GLY A 130 -22.50 7.19 12.75
CA GLY A 130 -22.77 8.63 12.71
C GLY A 130 -22.47 9.37 14.02
N ALA A 131 -22.56 8.71 15.17
CA ALA A 131 -22.14 9.27 16.46
C ALA A 131 -20.61 9.27 16.58
N ASP A 132 -19.96 8.18 16.19
CA ASP A 132 -18.50 8.04 16.26
C ASP A 132 -17.80 9.03 15.33
N LEU A 133 -18.30 9.25 14.10
CA LEU A 133 -17.77 10.25 13.18
C LEU A 133 -17.89 11.69 13.73
N LYS A 134 -18.90 11.98 14.57
CA LYS A 134 -18.99 13.28 15.27
C LYS A 134 -17.95 13.40 16.36
N ALA A 135 -17.67 12.33 17.10
CA ALA A 135 -16.61 12.31 18.09
C ALA A 135 -15.22 12.48 17.46
N LEU A 136 -15.04 12.02 16.22
CA LEU A 136 -13.82 12.15 15.43
C LEU A 136 -13.75 13.45 14.59
N ALA A 137 -14.64 14.42 14.80
CA ALA A 137 -14.71 15.63 13.97
C ALA A 137 -13.38 16.42 13.92
N GLU A 138 -12.58 16.38 14.99
CA GLU A 138 -11.27 17.05 15.04
C GLU A 138 -10.20 16.41 14.15
N VAL A 139 -10.39 15.15 13.71
CA VAL A 139 -9.48 14.47 12.78
C VAL A 139 -9.53 15.10 11.39
N ARG A 140 -10.64 15.76 11.02
CA ARG A 140 -10.84 16.36 9.70
C ARG A 140 -9.68 17.32 9.36
N GLY A 141 -9.15 17.22 8.14
CA GLY A 141 -8.05 18.05 7.68
C GLY A 141 -6.65 17.58 8.12
N SER A 142 -6.55 16.56 8.97
CA SER A 142 -5.24 15.98 9.33
C SER A 142 -4.63 15.17 8.18
N GLU A 143 -3.30 15.15 8.09
CA GLU A 143 -2.56 14.56 6.97
C GLU A 143 -1.72 13.34 7.40
N SER A 144 -1.27 12.55 6.42
CA SER A 144 -0.28 11.48 6.63
C SER A 144 1.13 12.05 6.72
N ALA A 145 1.97 11.49 7.60
CA ALA A 145 3.39 11.84 7.72
C ALA A 145 4.31 10.83 7.01
N ALA A 146 3.80 10.08 6.03
CA ALA A 146 4.51 9.00 5.34
C ALA A 146 5.93 9.40 4.88
N ARG A 147 6.87 8.48 5.12
CA ARG A 147 8.27 8.56 4.68
C ARG A 147 8.64 7.47 3.69
N VAL A 148 7.67 6.66 3.29
CA VAL A 148 7.78 5.65 2.24
C VAL A 148 6.83 6.02 1.11
N ALA A 149 7.29 5.89 -0.13
CA ALA A 149 6.43 5.94 -1.30
C ALA A 149 6.54 4.66 -2.11
N ILE A 150 5.42 4.21 -2.68
CA ILE A 150 5.38 3.17 -3.72
C ILE A 150 5.06 3.83 -5.05
N VAL A 151 5.82 3.52 -6.09
CA VAL A 151 5.53 3.99 -7.44
C VAL A 151 4.31 3.24 -7.98
N TRP A 152 3.30 4.00 -8.39
CA TRP A 152 2.12 3.53 -9.12
C TRP A 152 2.04 4.25 -10.45
N ASP A 153 1.88 3.52 -11.56
CA ASP A 153 1.79 4.10 -12.90
C ASP A 153 0.83 3.30 -13.79
N TRP A 154 -0.13 3.99 -14.41
CA TRP A 154 -1.14 3.35 -15.27
C TRP A 154 -0.56 2.89 -16.60
N ASP A 155 0.34 3.66 -17.21
CA ASP A 155 0.98 3.26 -18.46
C ASP A 155 1.84 2.00 -18.24
N ALA A 156 2.55 1.92 -17.10
CA ALA A 156 3.27 0.72 -16.69
C ALA A 156 2.34 -0.48 -16.43
N ARG A 157 1.19 -0.29 -15.77
CA ARG A 157 0.19 -1.36 -15.60
C ARG A 157 -0.30 -1.87 -16.94
N TRP A 158 -0.73 -0.97 -17.83
CA TRP A 158 -1.24 -1.32 -19.15
C TRP A 158 -0.21 -2.08 -19.96
N ALA A 159 1.02 -1.56 -20.04
CA ALA A 159 2.07 -2.18 -20.82
C ALA A 159 2.50 -3.54 -20.24
N LEU A 160 2.60 -3.67 -18.91
CA LEU A 160 2.96 -4.92 -18.23
C LEU A 160 1.93 -6.02 -18.46
N GLU A 161 0.64 -5.68 -18.55
CA GLU A 161 -0.45 -6.65 -18.65
C GLU A 161 -0.91 -6.91 -20.09
N LEU A 162 -0.24 -6.33 -21.09
CA LEU A 162 -0.44 -6.70 -22.50
C LEU A 162 -0.08 -8.18 -22.74
N PRO A 163 -0.70 -8.83 -23.75
CA PRO A 163 -0.27 -10.15 -24.20
C PRO A 163 1.20 -10.17 -24.64
N SER A 164 1.79 -11.37 -24.71
CA SER A 164 3.16 -11.61 -25.21
C SER A 164 4.30 -11.07 -24.33
N GLN A 165 4.07 -10.99 -23.03
CA GLN A 165 5.11 -10.78 -22.02
C GLN A 165 5.91 -12.06 -21.75
N PRO A 166 7.11 -11.96 -21.13
CA PRO A 166 7.87 -13.15 -20.72
C PRO A 166 7.09 -14.09 -19.79
N SER A 167 6.17 -13.54 -18.99
CA SER A 167 5.18 -14.31 -18.25
C SER A 167 3.81 -13.62 -18.28
N GLY A 168 2.77 -14.37 -18.62
CA GLY A 168 1.38 -13.91 -18.54
C GLY A 168 0.79 -13.93 -17.13
N GLU A 169 1.56 -14.37 -16.12
CA GLU A 169 1.16 -14.43 -14.71
C GLU A 169 1.38 -13.08 -13.99
N LEU A 170 2.08 -12.13 -14.60
CA LEU A 170 2.34 -10.83 -13.98
C LEU A 170 1.04 -10.01 -13.91
N ARG A 171 0.72 -9.52 -12.71
CA ARG A 171 -0.38 -8.62 -12.42
C ARG A 171 0.18 -7.45 -11.62
N TYR A 172 0.16 -6.25 -12.18
CA TYR A 172 0.83 -5.08 -11.62
C TYR A 172 0.35 -4.78 -10.21
N GLN A 173 -0.96 -4.80 -10.02
CA GLN A 173 -1.57 -4.52 -8.72
C GLN A 173 -1.19 -5.55 -7.66
N ASP A 174 -1.14 -6.83 -8.00
CA ASP A 174 -0.77 -7.88 -7.05
C ASP A 174 0.68 -7.69 -6.60
N LEU A 175 1.58 -7.39 -7.54
CA LEU A 175 2.99 -7.08 -7.24
C LEU A 175 3.15 -5.84 -6.35
N VAL A 176 2.35 -4.79 -6.59
CA VAL A 176 2.31 -3.61 -5.71
C VAL A 176 1.79 -3.98 -4.32
N ARG A 177 0.71 -4.76 -4.25
CA ARG A 177 0.11 -5.19 -2.98
C ARG A 177 1.07 -6.05 -2.16
N ASP A 178 1.85 -6.93 -2.80
CA ASP A 178 2.85 -7.76 -2.13
C ASP A 178 3.92 -6.93 -1.43
N TRP A 179 4.24 -5.74 -1.95
CA TRP A 179 5.20 -4.81 -1.34
C TRP A 179 4.56 -3.88 -0.32
N TYR A 180 3.29 -3.52 -0.53
CA TYR A 180 2.51 -2.68 0.38
C TYR A 180 2.14 -3.41 1.68
N ALA A 181 1.63 -4.64 1.58
CA ALA A 181 1.04 -5.35 2.72
C ALA A 181 2.02 -5.57 3.88
N PRO A 182 3.31 -5.91 3.68
CA PRO A 182 4.28 -6.02 4.78
C PRO A 182 4.52 -4.68 5.50
N LEU A 183 4.53 -3.56 4.78
CA LEU A 183 4.68 -2.23 5.39
C LEU A 183 3.43 -1.85 6.20
N TRP A 184 2.25 -2.13 5.65
CA TRP A 184 0.97 -1.96 6.34
C TRP A 184 0.91 -2.78 7.64
N ARG A 185 1.26 -4.08 7.59
CA ARG A 185 1.34 -4.95 8.79
C ARG A 185 2.35 -4.45 9.81
N ALA A 186 3.42 -3.79 9.36
CA ALA A 186 4.42 -3.20 10.22
C ALA A 186 4.01 -1.83 10.79
N GLY A 187 2.85 -1.29 10.45
CA GLY A 187 2.39 0.04 10.89
C GLY A 187 3.21 1.19 10.30
N VAL A 188 3.70 1.03 9.06
CA VAL A 188 4.46 2.05 8.33
C VAL A 188 3.52 2.80 7.40
N ALA A 189 3.45 4.13 7.54
CA ALA A 189 2.69 4.99 6.64
C ALA A 189 3.32 5.04 5.24
N VAL A 190 2.49 4.82 4.21
CA VAL A 190 2.89 4.75 2.80
C VAL A 190 2.08 5.75 1.99
N ASP A 191 2.74 6.46 1.07
CA ASP A 191 2.09 7.21 -0.01
C ASP A 191 2.35 6.54 -1.37
N PHE A 192 1.60 6.93 -2.39
CA PHE A 192 1.83 6.55 -3.78
C PHE A 192 2.34 7.73 -4.59
N VAL A 193 3.19 7.47 -5.57
CA VAL A 193 3.73 8.49 -6.48
C VAL A 193 3.76 7.98 -7.90
N SER A 194 3.63 8.87 -8.87
CA SER A 194 4.02 8.58 -10.26
C SER A 194 5.54 8.67 -10.42
N PRO A 195 6.15 8.05 -11.44
CA PRO A 195 7.60 8.15 -11.70
C PRO A 195 8.09 9.59 -11.82
N GLY A 196 7.27 10.47 -12.42
CA GLY A 196 7.53 11.89 -12.59
C GLY A 196 7.13 12.77 -11.40
N SER A 197 6.67 12.20 -10.28
CA SER A 197 6.22 13.01 -9.14
C SER A 197 7.33 13.93 -8.63
N PRO A 198 7.03 15.23 -8.39
CA PRO A 198 7.98 16.14 -7.81
C PRO A 198 8.24 15.81 -6.33
N ASN A 199 9.34 16.32 -5.80
CA ASN A 199 9.65 16.32 -4.36
C ASN A 199 9.76 14.95 -3.70
N LEU A 200 10.37 13.96 -4.38
CA LEU A 200 10.68 12.67 -3.76
C LEU A 200 11.55 12.78 -2.49
N ASP A 201 12.24 13.91 -2.30
CA ASP A 201 13.09 14.21 -1.13
C ASP A 201 12.35 14.21 0.22
N ARG A 202 11.01 14.25 0.23
CA ARG A 202 10.20 14.08 1.46
C ARG A 202 10.23 12.64 1.98
N TYR A 203 10.53 11.68 1.12
CA TYR A 203 10.58 10.26 1.44
C TYR A 203 12.01 9.82 1.75
N ARG A 204 12.13 8.79 2.59
CA ARG A 204 13.39 8.09 2.86
C ARG A 204 13.54 6.85 1.99
N LEU A 205 12.42 6.27 1.59
CA LEU A 205 12.33 5.02 0.84
C LEU A 205 11.34 5.17 -0.31
N VAL A 206 11.77 4.84 -1.53
CA VAL A 206 10.90 4.73 -2.71
C VAL A 206 10.97 3.31 -3.25
N LEU A 207 9.81 2.67 -3.38
CA LEU A 207 9.66 1.31 -3.85
C LEU A 207 9.11 1.30 -5.28
N VAL A 208 9.70 0.48 -6.14
CA VAL A 208 9.38 0.35 -7.58
C VAL A 208 9.19 -1.14 -7.88
N PRO A 209 8.02 -1.74 -7.57
CA PRO A 209 7.86 -3.21 -7.59
C PRO A 209 8.11 -3.85 -8.95
N SER A 210 7.46 -3.39 -10.02
CA SER A 210 7.67 -3.86 -11.40
C SER A 210 7.24 -2.77 -12.40
N LEU A 211 7.97 -1.65 -12.43
CA LEU A 211 7.69 -0.51 -13.31
C LEU A 211 8.22 -0.80 -14.73
N TYR A 212 7.54 -1.67 -15.46
CA TYR A 212 7.98 -2.18 -16.77
C TYR A 212 8.26 -1.10 -17.80
N LEU A 213 7.31 -0.17 -17.95
CA LEU A 213 7.40 1.01 -18.79
C LEU A 213 7.72 2.23 -17.94
N VAL A 214 8.71 3.00 -18.36
CA VAL A 214 9.05 4.29 -17.75
C VAL A 214 9.71 5.19 -18.79
N ASP A 215 9.34 6.47 -18.81
CA ASP A 215 9.98 7.48 -19.65
C ASP A 215 11.35 7.89 -19.08
N ASP A 216 12.14 8.62 -19.87
CA ASP A 216 13.47 9.06 -19.45
C ASP A 216 13.44 10.00 -18.25
N ALA A 217 12.42 10.86 -18.18
CA ALA A 217 12.27 11.84 -17.09
C ALA A 217 11.97 11.17 -15.75
N GLY A 218 11.03 10.22 -15.72
CA GLY A 218 10.69 9.43 -14.54
C GLY A 218 11.84 8.54 -14.08
N ALA A 219 12.53 7.88 -15.02
CA ALA A 219 13.71 7.09 -14.71
C ALA A 219 14.84 7.93 -14.09
N ALA A 220 15.10 9.12 -14.66
CA ALA A 220 16.07 10.06 -14.11
C ALA A 220 15.64 10.58 -12.73
N ASN A 221 14.36 10.89 -12.51
CA ASN A 221 13.85 11.36 -11.23
C ASN A 221 14.09 10.34 -10.11
N LEU A 222 13.72 9.07 -10.34
CA LEU A 222 13.93 7.97 -9.40
C LEU A 222 15.42 7.68 -9.16
N THR A 223 16.24 7.74 -10.21
CA THR A 223 17.70 7.59 -10.09
C THR A 223 18.31 8.69 -9.23
N ASN A 224 17.93 9.94 -9.50
CA ASN A 224 18.44 11.10 -8.77
C ASN A 224 18.01 11.09 -7.29
N PHE A 225 16.84 10.53 -6.96
CA PHE A 225 16.42 10.33 -5.58
C PHE A 225 17.42 9.47 -4.79
N ALA A 226 17.88 8.35 -5.37
CA ALA A 226 18.91 7.52 -4.73
C ALA A 226 20.23 8.29 -4.54
N GLU A 227 20.66 9.03 -5.58
CA GLU A 227 21.91 9.79 -5.53
C GLU A 227 21.91 10.91 -4.48
N ARG A 228 20.74 11.52 -4.24
CA ARG A 228 20.55 12.57 -3.22
C ARG A 228 20.40 12.05 -1.78
N GLY A 229 20.52 10.74 -1.56
CA GLY A 229 20.48 10.16 -0.19
C GLY A 229 19.25 9.31 0.11
N GLY A 230 18.34 9.14 -0.85
CA GLY A 230 17.21 8.24 -0.71
C GLY A 230 17.59 6.76 -0.85
N THR A 231 16.74 5.88 -0.34
CA THR A 231 16.82 4.45 -0.62
C THR A 231 15.81 4.07 -1.70
N LEU A 232 16.29 3.73 -2.89
CA LEU A 232 15.46 3.24 -4.00
C LEU A 232 15.47 1.70 -4.02
N VAL A 233 14.32 1.07 -4.15
CA VAL A 233 14.20 -0.38 -4.30
C VAL A 233 13.45 -0.67 -5.58
N VAL A 234 14.08 -1.40 -6.49
CA VAL A 234 13.51 -1.74 -7.79
C VAL A 234 13.32 -3.24 -7.84
N GLY A 235 12.13 -3.71 -8.20
CA GLY A 235 11.89 -5.12 -8.45
C GLY A 235 12.05 -5.46 -9.92
N PHE A 236 11.97 -6.75 -10.19
CA PHE A 236 12.24 -7.33 -11.49
C PHE A 236 11.34 -6.78 -12.60
N HIS A 237 11.82 -6.94 -13.84
CA HIS A 237 11.15 -6.48 -15.07
C HIS A 237 10.85 -4.97 -15.11
N SER A 238 11.46 -4.17 -14.23
CA SER A 238 11.36 -2.71 -14.26
C SER A 238 12.28 -2.07 -15.30
N GLY A 239 11.89 -0.94 -15.88
CA GLY A 239 12.71 -0.13 -16.77
C GLY A 239 13.08 -0.80 -18.09
N ALA A 240 12.32 -1.81 -18.51
CA ALA A 240 12.64 -2.61 -19.70
C ALA A 240 12.31 -1.86 -21.01
N VAL A 241 11.25 -1.06 -21.02
CA VAL A 241 10.80 -0.29 -22.20
C VAL A 241 10.67 1.21 -21.92
N ASP A 242 10.73 2.00 -23.00
CA ASP A 242 10.36 3.42 -22.99
C ASP A 242 8.83 3.62 -23.07
N GLU A 243 8.38 4.87 -23.06
CA GLU A 243 6.96 5.26 -23.12
C GLU A 243 6.23 4.80 -24.40
N ASN A 244 6.96 4.36 -25.42
CA ASN A 244 6.43 3.83 -26.67
C ASN A 244 6.54 2.29 -26.75
N CYS A 245 6.82 1.63 -25.62
CA CYS A 245 7.07 0.19 -25.53
C CYS A 245 8.28 -0.30 -26.35
N HIS A 246 9.27 0.57 -26.65
CA HIS A 246 10.51 0.11 -27.26
C HIS A 246 11.49 -0.39 -26.20
N ILE A 247 12.10 -1.54 -26.46
CA ILE A 247 13.11 -2.13 -25.57
C ILE A 247 14.30 -1.19 -25.43
N ARG A 248 14.67 -0.89 -24.17
CA ARG A 248 15.89 -0.16 -23.84
C ARG A 248 17.09 -1.08 -23.99
N LEU A 249 17.86 -0.87 -25.07
CA LEU A 249 19.00 -1.70 -25.41
C LEU A 249 20.15 -1.59 -24.38
N GLY A 250 21.01 -2.61 -24.34
CA GLY A 250 22.15 -2.69 -23.43
C GLY A 250 21.98 -3.65 -22.25
N GLY A 251 20.80 -4.27 -22.10
CA GLY A 251 20.49 -5.28 -21.08
C GLY A 251 19.63 -4.74 -19.94
N TYR A 252 18.89 -5.63 -19.31
CA TYR A 252 17.92 -5.32 -18.25
C TYR A 252 18.63 -5.02 -16.91
N PRO A 253 18.03 -4.27 -15.97
CA PRO A 253 16.71 -3.60 -16.02
C PRO A 253 16.75 -2.22 -16.72
N GLY A 254 17.40 -2.15 -17.89
CA GLY A 254 17.29 -1.05 -18.86
C GLY A 254 17.58 0.31 -18.23
N ALA A 255 16.51 1.10 -18.03
CA ALA A 255 16.56 2.43 -17.44
C ALA A 255 17.26 2.48 -16.07
N PHE A 256 17.17 1.41 -15.26
CA PHE A 256 17.72 1.39 -13.89
C PHE A 256 19.06 0.65 -13.77
N ARG A 257 19.59 0.09 -14.87
CA ARG A 257 20.82 -0.72 -14.88
C ARG A 257 21.98 -0.02 -14.17
N ASP A 258 22.21 1.24 -14.50
CA ASP A 258 23.39 1.98 -14.05
C ASP A 258 23.24 2.48 -12.61
N VAL A 259 22.02 2.77 -12.13
CA VAL A 259 21.79 3.11 -10.72
C VAL A 259 21.89 1.89 -9.82
N LEU A 260 21.34 0.76 -10.26
CA LEU A 260 21.37 -0.49 -9.53
C LEU A 260 22.76 -1.14 -9.56
N GLY A 261 23.57 -0.90 -10.61
CA GLY A 261 24.89 -1.51 -10.75
C GLY A 261 24.80 -3.01 -10.99
N VAL A 262 23.85 -3.41 -11.84
CA VAL A 262 23.62 -4.80 -12.24
C VAL A 262 23.34 -4.85 -13.73
N ARG A 263 23.41 -6.02 -14.36
CA ARG A 263 23.06 -6.22 -15.76
C ARG A 263 22.58 -7.63 -16.01
N THR A 264 21.37 -7.75 -16.55
CA THR A 264 20.75 -9.01 -16.97
C THR A 264 20.78 -9.12 -18.49
N ASP A 265 21.12 -10.30 -18.99
CA ASP A 265 21.07 -10.58 -20.44
C ASP A 265 19.95 -11.52 -20.88
N GLU A 266 19.35 -12.27 -19.96
CA GLU A 266 18.27 -13.22 -20.28
C GLU A 266 17.33 -13.40 -19.08
N LEU A 267 16.04 -13.54 -19.38
CA LEU A 267 14.98 -13.70 -18.41
C LEU A 267 14.62 -15.18 -18.28
N PHE A 268 14.37 -15.63 -17.05
CA PHE A 268 14.01 -17.01 -16.71
C PHE A 268 12.74 -17.00 -15.86
N PRO A 269 11.58 -16.60 -16.42
CA PRO A 269 10.31 -16.67 -15.70
C PRO A 269 10.04 -18.11 -15.24
N LEU A 270 9.47 -18.27 -14.05
CA LEU A 270 9.18 -19.57 -13.46
C LEU A 270 7.74 -19.98 -13.78
N LEU A 271 7.49 -21.27 -14.02
CA LEU A 271 6.13 -21.74 -14.30
C LEU A 271 5.25 -21.65 -13.05
N PRO A 272 3.91 -21.58 -13.21
CA PRO A 272 2.99 -21.63 -12.08
C PRO A 272 3.27 -22.82 -11.15
N GLY A 273 3.52 -22.53 -9.86
CA GLY A 273 3.84 -23.52 -8.84
C GLY A 273 5.33 -23.87 -8.70
N GLU A 274 6.19 -23.46 -9.64
CA GLU A 274 7.64 -23.61 -9.49
C GLU A 274 8.18 -22.63 -8.45
N ARG A 275 9.14 -23.11 -7.66
CA ARG A 275 9.87 -22.33 -6.66
C ARG A 275 11.34 -22.64 -6.74
N VAL A 276 12.14 -21.62 -6.42
CA VAL A 276 13.59 -21.74 -6.26
C VAL A 276 13.97 -21.34 -4.84
N GLY A 277 15.00 -21.97 -4.29
CA GLY A 277 15.58 -21.60 -3.00
C GLY A 277 16.43 -20.33 -3.09
N LEU A 278 16.46 -19.55 -2.02
CA LEU A 278 17.36 -18.40 -1.86
C LEU A 278 18.32 -18.64 -0.68
N THR A 279 19.57 -18.25 -0.85
CA THR A 279 20.62 -18.29 0.19
C THR A 279 21.32 -16.94 0.30
N GLY A 280 22.02 -16.71 1.41
CA GLY A 280 22.68 -15.44 1.71
C GLY A 280 22.06 -14.79 2.95
N ASP A 281 21.97 -13.47 2.94
CA ASP A 281 21.44 -12.68 4.06
C ASP A 281 19.91 -12.50 3.93
N VAL A 282 19.23 -13.65 3.97
CA VAL A 282 17.77 -13.85 3.92
C VAL A 282 17.37 -14.92 4.94
N PRO A 283 16.09 -15.02 5.35
CA PRO A 283 15.64 -16.06 6.26
C PRO A 283 15.99 -17.48 5.78
N ALA A 284 16.26 -18.38 6.72
CA ALA A 284 16.50 -19.78 6.38
C ALA A 284 15.27 -20.40 5.71
N GLY A 285 15.48 -21.15 4.63
CA GLY A 285 14.39 -21.72 3.83
C GLY A 285 13.67 -20.70 2.95
N ALA A 286 14.24 -19.51 2.75
CA ALA A 286 13.70 -18.51 1.82
C ALA A 286 13.53 -19.10 0.42
N THR A 287 12.41 -18.75 -0.22
CA THR A 287 12.08 -19.16 -1.58
C THR A 287 11.67 -17.97 -2.43
N ALA A 288 11.68 -18.17 -3.75
CA ALA A 288 11.07 -17.25 -4.71
C ALA A 288 10.29 -18.03 -5.77
N GLY A 289 9.34 -17.35 -6.40
CA GLY A 289 8.56 -17.85 -7.53
C GLY A 289 8.49 -16.81 -8.64
N LEU A 290 7.63 -17.03 -9.63
CA LEU A 290 7.21 -16.11 -10.71
C LEU A 290 8.31 -15.65 -11.68
N TRP A 291 9.44 -15.19 -11.17
CA TRP A 291 10.51 -14.58 -11.95
C TRP A 291 11.89 -15.00 -11.46
N SER A 292 12.77 -15.30 -12.41
CA SER A 292 14.20 -15.27 -12.18
C SER A 292 14.91 -14.72 -13.41
N GLU A 293 16.16 -14.29 -13.26
CA GLU A 293 16.93 -13.77 -14.39
C GLU A 293 18.43 -13.98 -14.21
N ARG A 294 19.17 -14.03 -15.32
CA ARG A 294 20.62 -14.20 -15.30
C ARG A 294 21.32 -12.86 -15.05
N LEU A 295 21.27 -12.42 -13.80
CA LEU A 295 21.85 -11.18 -13.32
C LEU A 295 23.39 -11.25 -13.22
N ARG A 296 24.06 -10.18 -13.63
CA ARG A 296 25.49 -9.95 -13.35
C ARG A 296 25.66 -8.69 -12.53
N LEU A 297 26.58 -8.73 -11.56
CA LEU A 297 26.96 -7.55 -10.79
C LEU A 297 27.84 -6.62 -11.63
N ALA A 298 27.54 -5.33 -11.56
CA ALA A 298 28.28 -4.23 -12.18
C ALA A 298 28.47 -3.09 -11.16
N GLY A 299 29.00 -3.45 -9.98
CA GLY A 299 29.24 -2.53 -8.86
C GLY A 299 28.22 -2.59 -7.72
N ALA A 300 27.23 -3.49 -7.81
CA ALA A 300 26.40 -3.90 -6.67
C ALA A 300 27.02 -5.07 -5.91
N GLU A 301 26.54 -5.29 -4.70
CA GLU A 301 26.85 -6.42 -3.84
C GLU A 301 25.64 -7.38 -3.81
N ALA A 302 25.91 -8.69 -3.85
CA ALA A 302 24.88 -9.69 -3.67
C ALA A 302 24.48 -9.78 -2.19
N VAL A 303 23.17 -9.68 -1.93
CA VAL A 303 22.57 -9.90 -0.61
C VAL A 303 22.02 -11.32 -0.52
N ALA A 304 21.38 -11.78 -1.60
CA ALA A 304 20.91 -13.15 -1.74
C ALA A 304 21.17 -13.69 -3.14
N THR A 305 21.28 -15.01 -3.24
CA THR A 305 21.63 -15.77 -4.44
C THR A 305 20.69 -16.96 -4.59
N TYR A 306 20.32 -17.31 -5.83
CA TYR A 306 19.56 -18.53 -6.10
C TYR A 306 20.35 -19.76 -5.66
N ALA A 307 19.75 -20.58 -4.80
CA ALA A 307 20.34 -21.81 -4.30
C ALA A 307 20.26 -22.95 -5.33
N ASP A 308 19.22 -22.94 -6.15
CA ASP A 308 18.86 -23.96 -7.12
C ASP A 308 18.13 -23.33 -8.32
N GLY A 309 17.62 -24.16 -9.22
CA GLY A 309 16.89 -23.72 -10.40
C GLY A 309 17.78 -23.33 -11.59
N PRO A 310 17.19 -22.72 -12.64
CA PRO A 310 17.87 -22.50 -13.93
C PRO A 310 19.02 -21.50 -13.86
N VAL A 311 19.07 -20.68 -12.80
CA VAL A 311 20.08 -19.65 -12.58
C VAL A 311 20.76 -19.83 -11.20
N ALA A 312 20.93 -21.07 -10.74
CA ALA A 312 21.63 -21.37 -9.48
C ALA A 312 23.01 -20.68 -9.39
N GLY A 313 23.31 -20.08 -8.24
CA GLY A 313 24.55 -19.32 -8.00
C GLY A 313 24.52 -17.87 -8.52
N ILE A 314 23.45 -17.44 -9.20
CA ILE A 314 23.26 -16.07 -9.66
C ILE A 314 22.63 -15.19 -8.55
N PRO A 315 23.02 -13.93 -8.38
CA PRO A 315 22.41 -13.04 -7.39
C PRO A 315 20.92 -12.78 -7.68
N ALA A 316 20.09 -12.88 -6.65
CA ALA A 316 18.63 -12.67 -6.70
C ALA A 316 18.21 -11.36 -6.00
N VAL A 317 18.95 -10.94 -4.98
CA VAL A 317 18.76 -9.65 -4.30
C VAL A 317 20.10 -8.95 -4.21
N THR A 318 20.16 -7.69 -4.62
CA THR A 318 21.41 -6.92 -4.62
C THR A 318 21.22 -5.55 -3.99
N ARG A 319 22.33 -4.98 -3.52
CA ARG A 319 22.39 -3.65 -2.91
C ARG A 319 23.59 -2.89 -3.46
N ARG A 320 23.42 -1.59 -3.68
CA ARG A 320 24.50 -0.70 -4.08
C ARG A 320 24.40 0.64 -3.37
N THR A 321 25.50 1.14 -2.83
CA THR A 321 25.60 2.52 -2.35
C THR A 321 25.65 3.48 -3.54
N ARG A 322 24.83 4.55 -3.53
CA ARG A 322 24.76 5.56 -4.61
C ARG A 322 24.77 6.95 -4.00
N GLY A 323 25.83 7.72 -4.22
CA GLY A 323 26.00 9.01 -3.53
C GLY A 323 25.96 8.82 -2.01
N SER A 324 25.00 9.48 -1.35
CA SER A 324 24.74 9.29 0.09
C SER A 324 23.60 8.32 0.40
N GLY A 325 22.96 7.75 -0.63
CA GLY A 325 21.82 6.84 -0.52
C GLY A 325 22.14 5.41 -0.93
N ALA A 326 21.09 4.65 -1.22
CA ALA A 326 21.19 3.24 -1.59
C ALA A 326 20.22 2.86 -2.72
N ALA A 327 20.62 1.90 -3.54
CA ALA A 327 19.80 1.30 -4.58
C ALA A 327 19.76 -0.22 -4.38
N TRP A 328 18.56 -0.79 -4.28
CA TRP A 328 18.31 -2.21 -4.10
C TRP A 328 17.63 -2.78 -5.34
N TYR A 329 18.00 -3.99 -5.73
CA TYR A 329 17.34 -4.72 -6.80
C TYR A 329 16.85 -6.09 -6.32
N LEU A 330 15.56 -6.36 -6.47
CA LEU A 330 14.95 -7.68 -6.26
C LEU A 330 14.72 -8.30 -7.64
N ALA A 331 15.67 -9.10 -8.11
CA ALA A 331 15.66 -9.75 -9.43
C ALA A 331 14.73 -10.97 -9.49
N THR A 332 13.77 -11.07 -8.58
CA THR A 332 12.88 -12.21 -8.39
C THR A 332 11.65 -11.77 -7.60
N HIS A 333 10.66 -12.66 -7.45
CA HIS A 333 9.54 -12.48 -6.52
C HIS A 333 9.73 -13.41 -5.31
N PRO A 334 10.33 -12.92 -4.20
CA PRO A 334 10.47 -13.72 -2.99
C PRO A 334 9.09 -14.10 -2.44
N ASP A 335 9.00 -15.23 -1.75
CA ASP A 335 7.78 -15.56 -1.00
C ASP A 335 7.45 -14.48 0.05
N SER A 336 6.19 -14.44 0.50
CA SER A 336 5.69 -13.37 1.36
C SER A 336 6.48 -13.18 2.66
N THR A 337 7.02 -14.26 3.24
CA THR A 337 7.83 -14.19 4.47
C THR A 337 9.19 -13.60 4.16
N THR A 338 9.82 -14.05 3.07
CA THR A 338 11.11 -13.55 2.62
C THR A 338 11.02 -12.08 2.19
N LEU A 339 10.01 -11.71 1.41
CA LEU A 339 9.78 -10.33 0.98
C LEU A 339 9.59 -9.40 2.17
N ALA A 340 8.77 -9.80 3.16
CA ALA A 340 8.56 -9.02 4.37
C ALA A 340 9.88 -8.80 5.15
N ALA A 341 10.72 -9.83 5.29
CA ALA A 341 12.00 -9.72 5.97
C ALA A 341 12.99 -8.80 5.22
N VAL A 342 13.04 -8.89 3.90
CA VAL A 342 13.88 -8.02 3.05
C VAL A 342 13.41 -6.57 3.14
N LEU A 343 12.11 -6.31 3.00
CA LEU A 343 11.56 -4.95 3.11
C LEU A 343 11.73 -4.38 4.53
N ASP A 344 11.61 -5.19 5.57
CA ASP A 344 11.87 -4.78 6.97
C ASP A 344 13.33 -4.35 7.18
N ARG A 345 14.28 -5.09 6.60
CA ARG A 345 15.68 -4.67 6.59
C ARG A 345 15.86 -3.35 5.87
N ILE A 346 15.35 -3.23 4.64
CA ILE A 346 15.51 -2.05 3.80
C ILE A 346 14.94 -0.81 4.48
N ARG A 347 13.72 -0.88 5.05
CA ARG A 347 13.11 0.26 5.74
C ARG A 347 13.92 0.70 6.95
N ARG A 348 14.52 -0.25 7.69
CA ARG A 348 15.38 0.06 8.86
C ARG A 348 16.67 0.75 8.42
N GLU A 349 17.30 0.27 7.34
CA GLU A 349 18.47 0.93 6.74
C GLU A 349 18.13 2.33 6.23
N ALA A 350 16.93 2.54 5.70
CA ALA A 350 16.42 3.86 5.30
C ALA A 350 16.01 4.76 6.48
N GLY A 351 16.08 4.27 7.73
CA GLY A 351 15.69 5.01 8.93
C GLY A 351 14.18 5.20 9.09
N VAL A 352 13.36 4.38 8.43
CA VAL A 352 11.90 4.41 8.52
C VAL A 352 11.43 3.52 9.68
N GLN A 353 10.66 4.11 10.58
CA GLN A 353 10.09 3.43 11.76
C GLN A 353 8.58 3.25 11.63
N PRO A 354 8.00 2.22 12.28
CA PRO A 354 6.56 2.12 12.50
C PRO A 354 6.01 3.30 13.31
N GLU A 355 4.73 3.61 13.12
CA GLU A 355 4.01 4.61 13.90
C GLU A 355 3.82 4.20 15.38
N ARG A 356 3.60 2.91 15.61
CA ARG A 356 3.50 2.30 16.93
C ARG A 356 3.74 0.80 16.81
N ALA A 357 4.38 0.21 17.82
CA ALA A 357 4.40 -1.25 17.95
C ALA A 357 3.02 -1.73 18.41
N ALA A 358 2.48 -2.73 17.75
CA ALA A 358 1.23 -3.38 18.11
C ALA A 358 1.30 -4.90 17.82
N PRO A 359 0.45 -5.72 18.46
CA PRO A 359 0.33 -7.14 18.11
C PRO A 359 -0.12 -7.34 16.66
N ALA A 360 0.20 -8.51 16.09
CA ALA A 360 -0.25 -8.87 14.74
C ALA A 360 -1.78 -8.85 14.65
N GLY A 361 -2.31 -8.32 13.54
CA GLY A 361 -3.75 -8.14 13.33
C GLY A 361 -4.30 -6.80 13.81
N ILE A 362 -3.51 -6.02 14.56
CA ILE A 362 -3.82 -4.62 14.87
C ILE A 362 -3.15 -3.73 13.83
N GLU A 363 -3.97 -3.11 12.98
CA GLU A 363 -3.53 -2.04 12.09
C GLU A 363 -3.27 -0.77 12.89
N VAL A 364 -2.18 -0.07 12.53
CA VAL A 364 -1.76 1.18 13.18
C VAL A 364 -1.59 2.25 12.11
N VAL A 365 -2.36 3.33 12.23
CA VAL A 365 -2.28 4.47 11.30
C VAL A 365 -2.24 5.77 12.09
N ARG A 366 -1.38 6.70 11.67
CA ARG A 366 -1.30 8.04 12.26
C ARG A 366 -1.77 9.08 11.26
N ARG A 367 -2.65 9.98 11.71
CA ARG A 367 -2.91 11.27 11.05
C ARG A 367 -2.41 12.41 11.91
N CYS A 368 -1.79 13.41 11.31
CA CYS A 368 -1.21 14.57 11.99
C CYS A 368 -2.08 15.80 11.71
N GLY A 369 -2.74 16.31 12.75
CA GLY A 369 -3.52 17.55 12.68
C GLY A 369 -2.68 18.77 13.05
N ALA A 370 -3.31 19.94 13.05
CA ALA A 370 -2.65 21.20 13.45
C ALA A 370 -2.32 21.24 14.95
N ASP A 371 -3.19 20.68 15.80
CA ASP A 371 -3.09 20.78 17.26
C ASP A 371 -2.69 19.46 17.95
N ALA A 372 -2.88 18.32 17.28
CA ALA A 372 -2.68 16.98 17.84
C ALA A 372 -2.46 15.94 16.74
N ASP A 373 -1.94 14.79 17.14
CA ASP A 373 -1.85 13.61 16.28
C ASP A 373 -2.91 12.59 16.68
N TYR A 374 -3.41 11.84 15.71
CA TYR A 374 -4.50 10.87 15.87
C TYR A 374 -3.99 9.49 15.52
N LEU A 375 -3.88 8.62 16.53
CA LEU A 375 -3.46 7.24 16.39
C LEU A 375 -4.69 6.34 16.27
N PHE A 376 -4.93 5.83 15.06
CA PHE A 376 -5.94 4.82 14.78
C PHE A 376 -5.37 3.44 15.06
N LEU A 377 -6.12 2.63 15.80
CA LEU A 377 -5.84 1.24 16.09
C LEU A 377 -7.05 0.40 15.71
N ILE A 378 -6.91 -0.47 14.72
CA ILE A 378 -8.03 -1.23 14.14
C ILE A 378 -7.75 -2.72 14.27
N ASP A 379 -8.62 -3.46 14.97
CA ASP A 379 -8.47 -4.91 15.12
C ASP A 379 -9.16 -5.66 13.99
N HIS A 380 -8.35 -6.26 13.11
CA HIS A 380 -8.79 -7.13 12.03
C HIS A 380 -8.81 -8.61 12.42
N ALA A 381 -8.05 -9.00 13.45
CA ALA A 381 -7.97 -10.38 13.93
C ALA A 381 -9.17 -10.77 14.82
N GLY A 382 -9.86 -9.79 15.41
CA GLY A 382 -11.05 -10.02 16.21
C GLY A 382 -10.76 -10.53 17.63
N VAL A 383 -9.54 -10.32 18.12
CA VAL A 383 -9.06 -10.81 19.42
C VAL A 383 -8.84 -9.69 20.44
N GLY A 384 -8.84 -8.43 19.99
CA GLY A 384 -8.52 -7.25 20.79
C GLY A 384 -7.04 -7.16 21.15
N ALA A 385 -6.63 -6.01 21.69
CA ALA A 385 -5.26 -5.78 22.12
C ALA A 385 -5.14 -4.66 23.16
N GLU A 386 -4.01 -4.64 23.86
CA GLU A 386 -3.53 -3.46 24.59
C GLU A 386 -2.36 -2.86 23.80
N VAL A 387 -2.42 -1.56 23.53
CA VAL A 387 -1.39 -0.84 22.78
C VAL A 387 -0.92 0.37 23.57
N THR A 388 0.39 0.61 23.59
CA THR A 388 0.96 1.76 24.31
C THR A 388 0.56 3.09 23.66
N ALA A 389 -0.14 3.92 24.43
CA ALA A 389 -0.57 5.25 24.01
C ALA A 389 -0.81 6.15 25.25
N ASP A 390 -0.73 7.46 25.04
CA ASP A 390 -1.00 8.48 26.06
C ASP A 390 -1.82 9.61 25.43
N GLY A 391 -2.92 10.01 26.06
CA GLY A 391 -3.79 11.05 25.51
C GLY A 391 -5.26 10.85 25.86
N VAL A 392 -6.14 11.04 24.88
CA VAL A 392 -7.58 10.83 25.03
C VAL A 392 -8.07 9.87 23.94
N GLU A 393 -8.74 8.79 24.32
CA GLU A 393 -9.42 7.92 23.37
C GLU A 393 -10.75 8.58 22.98
N LEU A 394 -10.89 8.94 21.71
CA LEU A 394 -11.93 9.84 21.22
C LEU A 394 -13.32 9.20 21.15
N LEU A 395 -13.42 7.88 20.94
CA LEU A 395 -14.71 7.21 20.82
C LEU A 395 -15.39 7.02 22.20
N THR A 396 -14.60 6.98 23.28
CA THR A 396 -15.07 6.82 24.66
C THR A 396 -14.93 8.08 25.51
N GLY A 397 -14.12 9.05 25.06
CA GLY A 397 -13.78 10.27 25.80
C GLY A 397 -12.86 10.04 27.01
N LYS A 398 -12.30 8.84 27.17
CA LYS A 398 -11.48 8.47 28.33
C LYS A 398 -10.04 8.93 28.18
N THR A 399 -9.45 9.44 29.26
CA THR A 399 -8.00 9.68 29.33
C THR A 399 -7.26 8.35 29.33
N VAL A 400 -6.21 8.26 28.51
CA VAL A 400 -5.33 7.11 28.32
C VAL A 400 -3.96 7.47 28.90
N CYS A 401 -3.42 6.60 29.74
CA CYS A 401 -2.08 6.73 30.31
C CYS A 401 -1.39 5.37 30.28
N GLY A 402 -0.34 5.21 29.47
CA GLY A 402 0.44 3.99 29.32
C GLY A 402 -0.12 2.95 28.35
N SER A 403 -1.43 2.69 28.33
CA SER A 403 -2.05 1.79 27.35
C SER A 403 -3.52 2.13 27.04
N VAL A 404 -3.92 1.81 25.81
CA VAL A 404 -5.32 1.83 25.34
C VAL A 404 -5.75 0.43 24.93
N THR A 405 -6.97 0.06 25.33
CA THR A 405 -7.65 -1.17 24.89
C THR A 405 -8.23 -0.97 23.49
N VAL A 406 -7.83 -1.82 22.55
CA VAL A 406 -8.51 -2.00 21.26
C VAL A 406 -9.54 -3.12 21.43
N PRO A 407 -10.85 -2.83 21.29
CA PRO A 407 -11.87 -3.88 21.43
C PRO A 407 -11.72 -4.96 20.36
N ALA A 408 -12.11 -6.19 20.68
CA ALA A 408 -12.13 -7.29 19.73
C ALA A 408 -13.00 -6.98 18.51
N GLY A 409 -12.38 -6.93 17.33
CA GLY A 409 -13.01 -6.52 16.08
C GLY A 409 -13.48 -5.06 16.11
N GLY A 410 -12.87 -4.22 16.93
CA GLY A 410 -13.21 -2.81 17.11
C GLY A 410 -12.13 -1.86 16.63
N VAL A 411 -12.34 -0.58 16.96
CA VAL A 411 -11.41 0.51 16.68
C VAL A 411 -11.22 1.32 17.95
N ALA A 412 -10.00 1.79 18.18
CA ALA A 412 -9.69 2.85 19.15
C ALA A 412 -8.99 3.99 18.41
N VAL A 413 -9.31 5.24 18.77
CA VAL A 413 -8.64 6.42 18.18
C VAL A 413 -8.11 7.29 19.31
N VAL A 414 -6.78 7.37 19.44
CA VAL A 414 -6.15 8.17 20.50
C VAL A 414 -5.66 9.49 19.95
N ARG A 415 -6.17 10.58 20.51
CA ARG A 415 -5.61 11.92 20.36
C ARG A 415 -4.38 12.05 21.25
N GLU A 416 -3.21 12.05 20.64
CA GLU A 416 -1.91 12.26 21.29
C GLU A 416 -1.47 13.73 21.13
N PRO A 417 -0.78 14.33 22.12
CA PRO A 417 -0.10 15.60 21.91
C PRO A 417 0.87 15.50 20.72
N HIS A 418 0.95 16.56 19.90
CA HIS A 418 1.82 16.54 18.72
C HIS A 418 3.25 16.17 19.11
N ARG A 419 3.81 15.15 18.44
CA ARG A 419 5.24 14.87 18.58
C ARG A 419 5.99 15.91 17.76
N PRO A 420 6.84 16.78 18.35
CA PRO A 420 7.70 17.62 17.54
C PRO A 420 8.54 16.71 16.65
N ALA A 421 8.57 17.00 15.35
CA ALA A 421 9.43 16.28 14.42
C ALA A 421 10.85 16.23 14.99
N PRO A 422 11.54 15.08 14.98
CA PRO A 422 12.91 15.01 15.45
C PRO A 422 13.71 16.07 14.68
N ARG A 423 14.34 17.00 15.42
CA ARG A 423 15.20 18.03 14.81
C ARG A 423 16.20 17.31 13.93
N ASN A 424 16.12 17.52 12.61
CA ASN A 424 17.17 17.09 11.70
C ASN A 424 18.46 17.76 12.19
N TRP A 425 19.38 16.97 12.75
CA TRP A 425 20.73 17.42 13.03
C TRP A 425 21.40 17.68 11.69
N ARG A 426 21.32 18.93 11.22
CA ARG A 426 22.25 19.45 10.22
C ARG A 426 23.56 19.70 10.97
N GLY A 427 24.43 18.69 10.96
CA GLY A 427 25.86 18.83 11.23
C GLY A 427 26.61 18.92 9.92
#